data_AF-A0A4R6QUM8-F1
#
_entry.id   AF-A0A4R6QUM8-F1
#
_cell.length_a   1.000
_cell.length_b   1.000
_cell.length_c   1.000
_cell.angle_alpha   90.00
_cell.angle_beta   90.00
_cell.angle_gamma   90.00
#
_symmetry.space_group_name_H-M   'P 1'
#
loop_
_entity.id
_entity.type
_entity.pdbx_description
1 polymer ?
#
loop_
_entity_poly.entity_id
_entity_poly.type
_entity_poly.pdbx_seq_one_letter_code
_entity_poly.pdbx_strand_id
1 'polypeptide(L)'
;MNALAFNALVLNELRLRARRLSTLVVLLAVVLLSWLMVIDPAGGEAMIAIGDARVLYDSTALAAGTATLGSLLMGLVGFFLLRGRSQEELRAGSAAVLAATPVSNAQLLISRWAGGVAYLCGLMLALLLTMFVLHAVRGEAAFEPGVYLQMYALQLLPGLMFGAAMATLCDAWAPLMGKRGDLLYFVIWIAQLATLPASLGQHRIPSWTLLDTSGLALLPSRLEQITGQSNIEIGAGEFNAALPALQLPAEFWTAQMVGMRLGSALLSLLPLLLALLLFHRFSPDRVRPQPPGRRLSAPLAWLRWLTQPLGAALGRLLLPAARMPGLGGQVLADALLTLMAHPVTVPLGALAIVLGSFGDAAQLPALLGAIVLVWGLLISDLSVRDHQAGMAAIGAAVPGGAGRRYLRQWLAGLLLGLLFAAPVLLRWLVLAPQAAMALLAGLVALSALANALGTITRTGRCFLAPFLFGAYVSSQVRTVAWLDVVGINGAANASSIVSCLLVGLVAAAAGHVWQRRGSGHPF
;
A
#
# COMPACT_ATOMS: atom_id res chain seq x y z
N MET A 1 1.57 -14.21 33.36
CA MET A 1 1.11 -14.59 32.00
C MET A 1 1.11 -16.11 31.91
N ASN A 2 -0.01 -16.75 31.54
CA ASN A 2 0.01 -18.19 31.26
C ASN A 2 0.77 -18.42 29.94
N ALA A 3 2.01 -18.90 30.03
CA ALA A 3 2.91 -19.07 28.88
C ALA A 3 2.30 -19.97 27.78
N LEU A 4 1.59 -21.03 28.17
CA LEU A 4 0.89 -21.92 27.24
C LEU A 4 -0.19 -21.19 26.43
N ALA A 5 -1.01 -20.38 27.09
CA ALA A 5 -2.05 -19.60 26.42
C ALA A 5 -1.46 -18.54 25.49
N PHE A 6 -0.35 -17.90 25.89
CA PHE A 6 0.36 -16.96 25.03
C PHE A 6 0.92 -17.63 23.77
N ASN A 7 1.61 -18.75 23.92
CA ASN A 7 2.17 -19.50 22.80
C ASN A 7 1.09 -19.98 21.82
N ALA A 8 -0.05 -20.46 22.35
CA ALA A 8 -1.18 -20.87 21.54
C ALA A 8 -1.77 -19.71 20.72
N LEU A 9 -1.88 -18.51 21.31
CA LEU A 9 -2.37 -17.31 20.61
C LEU A 9 -1.41 -16.87 19.49
N VAL A 10 -0.10 -16.82 19.77
CA VAL A 10 0.92 -16.47 18.77
C VAL A 10 0.89 -17.46 17.60
N LEU A 11 0.85 -18.76 17.90
CA LEU A 11 0.83 -19.80 16.88
C LEU A 11 -0.47 -19.79 16.06
N ASN A 12 -1.60 -19.46 16.68
CA ASN A 12 -2.86 -19.29 15.97
C ASN A 12 -2.79 -18.13 14.96
N GLU A 13 -2.26 -16.98 15.37
CA GLU A 13 -2.07 -15.82 14.48
C GLU A 13 -1.14 -16.16 13.29
N LEU A 14 -0.07 -16.90 13.54
CA LEU A 14 0.83 -17.38 12.49
C LEU A 14 0.13 -18.32 11.51
N ARG A 15 -0.57 -19.35 12.01
CA ARG A 15 -1.27 -20.34 11.16
C ARG A 15 -2.37 -19.71 10.34
N LEU A 16 -3.14 -18.79 10.94
CA LEU A 16 -4.25 -18.10 10.27
C LEU A 16 -3.78 -17.22 9.12
N ARG A 17 -2.56 -16.67 9.19
CA ARG A 17 -1.96 -15.90 8.10
C ARG A 17 -1.30 -16.83 7.08
N ALA A 18 -0.41 -17.71 7.53
CA ALA A 18 0.37 -18.60 6.65
C ALA A 18 -0.49 -19.52 5.77
N ARG A 19 -1.69 -19.90 6.22
CA ARG A 19 -2.61 -20.77 5.45
C ARG A 19 -3.48 -20.03 4.44
N ARG A 20 -3.40 -18.70 4.33
CA ARG A 20 -4.16 -17.94 3.33
C ARG A 20 -3.49 -18.08 1.97
N LEU A 21 -4.29 -18.27 0.93
CA LEU A 21 -3.80 -18.24 -0.47
C LEU A 21 -3.09 -16.93 -0.79
N SER A 22 -3.50 -15.82 -0.16
CA SER A 22 -2.81 -14.53 -0.29
C SER A 22 -1.34 -14.59 0.15
N THR A 23 -1.01 -15.40 1.17
CA THR A 23 0.38 -15.55 1.60
C THR A 23 1.22 -16.28 0.57
N LEU A 24 0.68 -17.30 -0.10
CA LEU A 24 1.38 -17.96 -1.20
C LEU A 24 1.66 -16.98 -2.33
N VAL A 25 0.67 -16.18 -2.72
CA VAL A 25 0.83 -15.15 -3.76
C VAL A 25 1.88 -14.12 -3.35
N VAL A 26 1.87 -13.66 -2.10
CA VAL A 26 2.88 -12.73 -1.57
C VAL A 26 4.26 -13.36 -1.56
N LEU A 27 4.39 -14.64 -1.19
CA LEU A 27 5.67 -15.33 -1.19
C LEU A 27 6.24 -15.45 -2.61
N LEU A 28 5.41 -15.81 -3.59
CA LEU A 28 5.80 -15.82 -5.01
C LEU A 28 6.18 -14.42 -5.49
N ALA A 29 5.44 -13.38 -5.07
CA ALA A 29 5.77 -12.00 -5.40
C ALA A 29 7.10 -11.57 -4.77
N VAL A 30 7.39 -11.94 -3.53
CA VAL A 30 8.69 -11.67 -2.88
C VAL A 30 9.82 -12.35 -3.65
N VAL A 31 9.66 -13.62 -4.04
CA VAL A 31 10.65 -14.33 -4.87
C VAL A 31 10.85 -13.59 -6.20
N LEU A 32 9.77 -13.31 -6.94
CA LEU A 32 9.86 -12.63 -8.24
C LEU A 32 10.51 -11.24 -8.13
N LEU A 33 10.05 -10.41 -7.18
CA LEU A 33 10.60 -9.07 -6.95
C LEU A 33 12.07 -9.14 -6.56
N SER A 34 12.48 -10.13 -5.77
CA SER A 34 13.87 -10.29 -5.38
C SER A 34 14.79 -10.60 -6.57
N TRP A 35 14.30 -11.32 -7.58
CA TRP A 35 15.01 -11.51 -8.85
C TRP A 35 15.10 -10.24 -9.69
N LEU A 36 14.15 -9.31 -9.55
CA LEU A 36 14.17 -8.00 -10.22
C LEU A 36 15.05 -6.99 -9.47
N MET A 37 15.24 -7.16 -8.16
CA MET A 37 16.06 -6.26 -7.33
C MET A 37 17.56 -6.41 -7.60
N VAL A 38 18.00 -7.61 -7.98
CA VAL A 38 19.38 -7.85 -8.42
C VAL A 38 19.37 -7.74 -9.93
N ILE A 39 20.11 -6.79 -10.50
CA ILE A 39 20.23 -6.60 -11.96
C ILE A 39 21.51 -7.28 -12.45
N ASP A 40 21.51 -7.73 -13.71
CA ASP A 40 22.70 -8.29 -14.35
C ASP A 40 23.62 -7.15 -14.83
N PRO A 41 24.88 -7.05 -14.33
CA PRO A 41 25.84 -6.04 -14.75
C PRO A 41 26.14 -6.04 -16.25
N ALA A 42 25.88 -7.15 -16.96
CA ALA A 42 26.03 -7.21 -18.42
C ALA A 42 25.13 -6.22 -19.17
N GLY A 43 24.04 -5.76 -18.53
CA GLY A 43 23.13 -4.75 -19.08
C GLY A 43 23.65 -3.31 -19.01
N GLY A 44 24.81 -3.06 -18.39
CA GLY A 44 25.34 -1.70 -18.15
C GLY A 44 24.78 -1.03 -16.89
N GLU A 45 23.93 -1.72 -16.14
CA GLU A 45 23.36 -1.27 -14.87
C GLU A 45 23.78 -2.23 -13.75
N ALA A 46 24.08 -1.68 -12.58
CA ALA A 46 24.40 -2.44 -11.38
C ALA A 46 23.38 -2.21 -10.28
N MET A 47 23.25 -3.18 -9.37
CA MET A 47 22.36 -3.07 -8.22
C MET A 47 22.76 -1.91 -7.28
N ILE A 48 24.06 -1.66 -7.11
CA ILE A 48 24.57 -0.48 -6.40
C ILE A 48 25.63 0.16 -7.29
N ALA A 49 25.42 1.42 -7.64
CA ALA A 49 26.41 2.27 -8.29
C ALA A 49 26.74 3.44 -7.37
N ILE A 50 28.03 3.76 -7.26
CA ILE A 50 28.52 4.87 -6.46
C ILE A 50 29.37 5.75 -7.38
N GLY A 51 28.90 6.97 -7.63
CA GLY A 51 29.40 7.80 -8.72
C GLY A 51 29.15 7.10 -10.06
N ASP A 52 30.23 6.74 -10.75
CA ASP A 52 30.18 5.98 -12.01
C ASP A 52 30.74 4.56 -11.87
N ALA A 53 31.10 4.13 -10.64
CA ALA A 53 31.69 2.82 -10.39
C ALA A 53 30.66 1.85 -9.84
N ARG A 54 30.64 0.63 -10.39
CA ARG A 54 29.81 -0.46 -9.84
C ARG A 54 30.40 -0.99 -8.55
N VAL A 55 29.54 -1.42 -7.63
CA VAL A 55 29.96 -2.23 -6.48
C VAL A 55 29.98 -3.70 -6.87
N LEU A 56 31.06 -4.41 -6.52
CA LEU A 56 31.21 -5.85 -6.74
C LEU A 56 30.07 -6.62 -6.07
N TYR A 57 29.57 -7.68 -6.71
CA TYR A 57 28.49 -8.51 -6.14
C TYR A 57 29.03 -9.49 -5.09
N ASP A 58 29.54 -8.93 -3.98
CA ASP A 58 29.91 -9.66 -2.78
C ASP A 58 28.72 -9.86 -1.83
N SER A 59 28.93 -10.65 -0.77
CA SER A 59 27.89 -10.93 0.23
C SER A 59 27.38 -9.66 0.92
N THR A 60 28.24 -8.66 1.12
CA THR A 60 27.89 -7.40 1.80
C THR A 60 27.04 -6.50 0.92
N ALA A 61 27.42 -6.31 -0.34
CA ALA A 61 26.76 -5.46 -1.33
C ALA A 61 25.38 -6.01 -1.70
N LEU A 62 25.30 -7.31 -1.99
CA LEU A 62 24.03 -7.97 -2.26
C LEU A 62 23.13 -7.89 -1.03
N ALA A 63 23.62 -8.21 0.17
CA ALA A 63 22.81 -8.10 1.39
C ALA A 63 22.38 -6.66 1.68
N ALA A 64 23.26 -5.67 1.46
CA ALA A 64 23.01 -4.26 1.71
C ALA A 64 21.90 -3.72 0.81
N GLY A 65 22.06 -3.83 -0.51
CA GLY A 65 21.09 -3.23 -1.42
C GLY A 65 19.74 -3.96 -1.37
N THR A 66 19.72 -5.29 -1.19
CA THR A 66 18.44 -6.02 -1.10
C THR A 66 17.75 -5.78 0.24
N ALA A 67 18.50 -5.53 1.33
CA ALA A 67 17.90 -5.11 2.59
C ALA A 67 17.32 -3.68 2.50
N THR A 68 17.95 -2.75 1.77
CA THR A 68 17.40 -1.40 1.51
C THR A 68 16.12 -1.48 0.70
N LEU A 69 16.16 -2.12 -0.47
CA LEU A 69 15.00 -2.25 -1.34
C LEU A 69 13.91 -3.11 -0.66
N GLY A 70 14.32 -4.10 0.13
CA GLY A 70 13.44 -4.92 0.94
C GLY A 70 12.76 -4.12 2.05
N SER A 71 13.43 -3.16 2.69
CA SER A 71 12.82 -2.35 3.74
C SER A 71 11.82 -1.35 3.18
N LEU A 72 12.10 -0.81 1.99
CA LEU A 72 11.15 -0.01 1.21
C LEU A 72 9.85 -0.78 0.96
N LEU A 73 9.96 -1.97 0.33
CA LEU A 73 8.81 -2.78 -0.07
C LEU A 73 8.09 -3.41 1.13
N MET A 74 8.83 -4.06 2.02
CA MET A 74 8.27 -4.80 3.15
C MET A 74 7.78 -3.86 4.26
N GLY A 75 8.31 -2.64 4.35
CA GLY A 75 7.72 -1.59 5.19
C GLY A 75 6.26 -1.36 4.81
N LEU A 76 6.01 -0.99 3.55
CA LEU A 76 4.65 -0.72 3.09
C LEU A 76 3.77 -1.98 3.09
N VAL A 77 4.22 -3.03 2.39
CA VAL A 77 3.45 -4.26 2.19
C VAL A 77 3.21 -4.98 3.52
N GLY A 78 4.20 -5.01 4.41
CA GLY A 78 4.11 -5.70 5.69
C GLY A 78 2.98 -5.18 6.58
N PHE A 79 2.82 -3.85 6.67
CA PHE A 79 1.67 -3.27 7.38
C PHE A 79 0.33 -3.72 6.80
N PHE A 80 0.16 -3.64 5.47
CA PHE A 80 -1.10 -3.98 4.81
C PHE A 80 -1.45 -5.47 4.92
N LEU A 81 -0.44 -6.36 5.00
CA LEU A 81 -0.64 -7.79 5.22
C LEU A 81 -1.09 -8.12 6.66
N LEU A 82 -0.62 -7.36 7.65
CA LEU A 82 -0.99 -7.57 9.05
C LEU A 82 -2.32 -6.93 9.43
N ARG A 83 -2.76 -5.94 8.67
CA ARG A 83 -3.93 -5.08 8.90
C ARG A 83 -5.27 -5.83 8.81
N GLY A 84 -6.20 -5.52 9.73
CA GLY A 84 -7.62 -5.86 9.61
C GLY A 84 -8.05 -7.11 10.36
N ARG A 85 -7.19 -7.64 11.24
CA ARG A 85 -7.50 -8.85 12.00
C ARG A 85 -8.69 -8.63 12.92
N SER A 86 -8.70 -7.53 13.65
CA SER A 86 -9.82 -7.16 14.54
C SER A 86 -11.13 -6.92 13.77
N GLN A 87 -11.06 -6.40 12.55
CA GLN A 87 -12.26 -6.20 11.71
C GLN A 87 -12.84 -7.51 11.21
N GLU A 88 -11.97 -8.46 10.84
CA GLU A 88 -12.38 -9.78 10.43
C GLU A 88 -13.09 -10.53 11.57
N GLU A 89 -12.57 -10.42 12.79
CA GLU A 89 -13.19 -11.03 13.99
C GLU A 89 -14.53 -10.39 14.35
N LEU A 90 -14.66 -9.08 14.18
CA LEU A 90 -15.95 -8.39 14.35
C LEU A 90 -16.98 -8.85 13.32
N ARG A 91 -16.57 -9.02 12.06
CA ARG A 91 -17.44 -9.48 10.97
C ARG A 91 -17.83 -10.95 11.12
N ALA A 92 -16.89 -11.79 11.54
CA ALA A 92 -17.11 -13.21 11.76
C ALA A 92 -17.90 -13.51 13.05
N GLY A 93 -18.15 -12.50 13.89
CA GLY A 93 -18.81 -12.66 15.19
C GLY A 93 -17.93 -13.29 16.28
N SER A 94 -16.68 -13.66 15.98
CA SER A 94 -15.75 -14.26 16.94
C SER A 94 -15.23 -13.28 17.99
N ALA A 95 -15.37 -11.98 17.74
CA ALA A 95 -14.96 -10.93 18.69
C ALA A 95 -15.66 -11.04 20.05
N ALA A 96 -16.95 -11.40 20.08
CA ALA A 96 -17.70 -11.58 21.33
C ALA A 96 -17.17 -12.76 22.16
N VAL A 97 -16.83 -13.87 21.49
CA VAL A 97 -16.23 -15.04 22.13
C VAL A 97 -14.86 -14.67 22.72
N LEU A 98 -14.01 -13.98 21.95
CA LEU A 98 -12.71 -13.50 22.41
C LEU A 98 -12.84 -12.55 23.61
N ALA A 99 -13.85 -11.67 23.60
CA ALA A 99 -14.12 -10.76 24.71
C ALA A 99 -14.55 -11.50 26.01
N ALA A 100 -15.19 -12.66 25.89
CA ALA A 100 -15.60 -13.48 27.03
C ALA A 100 -14.46 -14.37 27.61
N THR A 101 -13.33 -14.50 26.92
CA THR A 101 -12.20 -15.32 27.40
C THR A 101 -11.54 -14.72 28.66
N PRO A 102 -10.81 -15.52 29.47
CA PRO A 102 -10.03 -14.99 30.60
C PRO A 102 -8.71 -14.30 30.17
N VAL A 103 -8.43 -14.17 28.86
CA VAL A 103 -7.19 -13.59 28.34
C VAL A 103 -7.20 -12.06 28.50
N SER A 104 -6.14 -11.51 29.08
CA SER A 104 -6.00 -10.06 29.26
C SER A 104 -5.80 -9.34 27.92
N ASN A 105 -6.18 -8.06 27.87
CA ASN A 105 -5.99 -7.19 26.69
C ASN A 105 -4.54 -7.14 26.23
N ALA A 106 -3.61 -7.06 27.18
CA ALA A 106 -2.19 -7.01 26.88
C ALA A 106 -1.69 -8.32 26.27
N GLN A 107 -2.09 -9.46 26.84
CA GLN A 107 -1.71 -10.76 26.31
C GLN A 107 -2.28 -10.99 24.90
N LEU A 108 -3.51 -10.53 24.63
CA LEU A 108 -4.13 -10.61 23.31
C LEU A 108 -3.39 -9.73 22.27
N LEU A 109 -3.07 -8.49 22.60
CA LEU A 109 -2.41 -7.59 21.65
C LEU A 109 -0.94 -7.93 21.43
N ILE A 110 -0.19 -8.27 22.48
CA ILE A 110 1.21 -8.67 22.36
C ILE A 110 1.33 -9.97 21.56
N SER A 111 0.43 -10.94 21.76
CA SER A 111 0.45 -12.17 20.96
C SER A 111 0.14 -11.93 19.48
N ARG A 112 -0.77 -10.99 19.16
CA ARG A 112 -1.03 -10.55 17.78
C ARG A 112 0.14 -9.84 17.13
N TRP A 113 0.77 -8.95 17.87
CA TRP A 113 1.97 -8.26 17.42
C TRP A 113 3.10 -9.27 17.17
N ALA A 114 3.39 -10.14 18.13
CA ALA A 114 4.43 -11.17 18.02
C ALA A 114 4.15 -12.15 16.87
N GLY A 115 2.90 -12.60 16.70
CA GLY A 115 2.49 -13.42 15.56
C GLY A 115 2.56 -12.67 14.22
N GLY A 116 2.42 -11.34 14.22
CA GLY A 116 2.63 -10.49 13.05
C GLY A 116 4.10 -10.34 12.68
N VAL A 117 4.95 -10.05 13.67
CA VAL A 117 6.39 -9.99 13.49
C VAL A 117 6.92 -11.33 12.99
N ALA A 118 6.53 -12.44 13.62
CA ALA A 118 6.95 -13.77 13.17
C ALA A 118 6.49 -14.10 11.73
N TYR A 119 5.30 -13.65 11.32
CA TYR A 119 4.82 -13.80 9.95
C TYR A 119 5.67 -13.00 8.96
N LEU A 120 5.97 -11.74 9.27
CA LEU A 120 6.84 -10.90 8.43
C LEU A 120 8.29 -11.41 8.41
N CYS A 121 8.81 -11.95 9.52
CA CYS A 121 10.10 -12.62 9.55
C CYS A 121 10.13 -13.86 8.65
N GLY A 122 9.00 -14.58 8.51
CA GLY A 122 8.87 -15.65 7.53
C GLY A 122 9.02 -15.17 6.08
N LEU A 123 8.42 -14.02 5.73
CA LEU A 123 8.60 -13.40 4.42
C LEU A 123 10.03 -12.86 4.22
N MET A 124 10.64 -12.30 5.26
CA MET A 124 12.04 -11.89 5.28
C MET A 124 12.97 -13.08 5.03
N LEU A 125 12.66 -14.24 5.63
CA LEU A 125 13.41 -15.48 5.42
C LEU A 125 13.25 -15.99 3.98
N ALA A 126 12.07 -15.87 3.38
CA ALA A 126 11.89 -16.19 1.96
C ALA A 126 12.75 -15.28 1.05
N LEU A 127 12.81 -13.98 1.36
CA LEU A 127 13.70 -13.03 0.66
C LEU A 127 15.18 -13.41 0.84
N LEU A 128 15.58 -13.75 2.07
CA LEU A 128 16.93 -14.21 2.41
C LEU A 128 17.34 -15.46 1.62
N LEU A 129 16.48 -16.50 1.63
CA LEU A 129 16.74 -17.74 0.90
C LEU A 129 16.83 -17.52 -0.61
N THR A 130 16.00 -16.62 -1.15
CA THR A 130 16.09 -16.27 -2.58
C THR A 130 17.40 -15.55 -2.89
N MET A 131 17.91 -14.73 -1.97
CA MET A 131 19.24 -14.13 -2.12
C MET A 131 20.37 -15.14 -2.09
N PHE A 132 20.27 -16.23 -1.34
CA PHE A 132 21.30 -17.28 -1.39
C PHE A 132 21.37 -17.92 -2.77
N VAL A 133 20.20 -18.16 -3.39
CA VAL A 133 20.15 -18.66 -4.77
C VAL A 133 20.72 -17.64 -5.74
N LEU A 134 20.33 -16.36 -5.62
CA LEU A 134 20.83 -15.28 -6.49
C LEU A 134 22.34 -15.06 -6.35
N HIS A 135 22.88 -15.15 -5.14
CA HIS A 135 24.33 -15.09 -4.90
C HIS A 135 25.03 -16.27 -5.58
N ALA A 136 24.48 -17.48 -5.54
CA ALA A 136 25.06 -18.62 -6.25
C ALA A 136 25.05 -18.44 -7.78
N VAL A 137 24.10 -17.68 -8.32
CA VAL A 137 23.97 -17.44 -9.77
C VAL A 137 24.79 -16.24 -10.26
N ARG A 138 24.85 -15.16 -9.47
CA ARG A 138 25.39 -13.85 -9.88
C ARG A 138 26.48 -13.29 -8.96
N GLY A 139 26.79 -13.97 -7.86
CA GLY A 139 27.81 -13.54 -6.92
C GLY A 139 29.21 -13.64 -7.53
N GLU A 140 30.02 -12.62 -7.26
CA GLU A 140 31.39 -12.52 -7.76
C GLU A 140 32.44 -12.83 -6.66
N ALA A 141 32.00 -12.98 -5.40
CA ALA A 141 32.87 -13.21 -4.25
C ALA A 141 32.42 -14.42 -3.39
N ALA A 142 33.10 -14.64 -2.27
CA ALA A 142 32.76 -15.72 -1.35
C ALA A 142 31.38 -15.53 -0.70
N PHE A 143 30.68 -16.65 -0.54
CA PHE A 143 29.36 -16.69 0.07
C PHE A 143 29.46 -16.76 1.60
N GLU A 144 28.96 -15.71 2.27
CA GLU A 144 29.00 -15.58 3.73
C GLU A 144 27.58 -15.41 4.31
N PRO A 145 26.90 -16.49 4.72
CA PRO A 145 25.53 -16.44 5.24
C PRO A 145 25.35 -15.53 6.46
N GLY A 146 26.40 -15.42 7.29
CA GLY A 146 26.39 -14.60 8.51
C GLY A 146 26.18 -13.11 8.21
N VAL A 147 26.80 -12.60 7.14
CA VAL A 147 26.66 -11.21 6.70
C VAL A 147 25.22 -10.91 6.32
N TYR A 148 24.58 -11.78 5.53
CA TYR A 148 23.18 -11.64 5.17
C TYR A 148 22.27 -11.62 6.40
N LEU A 149 22.45 -12.57 7.32
CA LEU A 149 21.62 -12.65 8.53
C LEU A 149 21.76 -11.40 9.40
N GLN A 150 22.99 -10.93 9.60
CA GLN A 150 23.27 -9.70 10.35
C GLN A 150 22.64 -8.48 9.66
N MET A 151 22.83 -8.35 8.35
CA MET A 151 22.31 -7.24 7.57
C MET A 151 20.80 -7.17 7.63
N TYR A 152 20.12 -8.30 7.40
CA TYR A 152 18.67 -8.38 7.40
C TYR A 152 18.11 -8.15 8.81
N ALA A 153 18.72 -8.75 9.84
CA ALA A 153 18.27 -8.58 11.22
C ALA A 153 18.40 -7.13 11.70
N LEU A 154 19.52 -6.45 11.42
CA LEU A 154 19.73 -5.08 11.89
C LEU A 154 18.95 -4.05 11.04
N GLN A 155 18.87 -4.28 9.73
CA GLN A 155 18.24 -3.35 8.80
C GLN A 155 16.70 -3.50 8.77
N LEU A 156 16.20 -4.70 8.44
CA LEU A 156 14.77 -4.93 8.18
C LEU A 156 13.94 -5.08 9.46
N LEU A 157 14.46 -5.80 10.46
CA LEU A 157 13.66 -6.22 11.62
C LEU A 157 12.99 -5.06 12.36
N PRO A 158 13.65 -3.91 12.63
CA PRO A 158 12.99 -2.80 13.33
C PRO A 158 11.83 -2.21 12.51
N GLY A 159 11.95 -2.19 11.19
CA GLY A 159 10.89 -1.76 10.28
C GLY A 159 9.70 -2.72 10.29
N LEU A 160 9.95 -4.04 10.31
CA LEU A 160 8.90 -5.06 10.43
C LEU A 160 8.18 -4.98 11.78
N MET A 161 8.93 -4.80 12.87
CA MET A 161 8.38 -4.60 14.21
C MET A 161 7.50 -3.35 14.27
N PHE A 162 7.94 -2.25 13.66
CA PHE A 162 7.19 -1.00 13.59
C PHE A 162 5.90 -1.14 12.76
N GLY A 163 6.00 -1.76 11.57
CA GLY A 163 4.84 -2.04 10.73
C GLY A 163 3.81 -2.92 11.43
N ALA A 164 4.26 -3.96 12.15
CA ALA A 164 3.39 -4.80 12.97
C ALA A 164 2.75 -4.02 14.12
N ALA A 165 3.52 -3.19 14.84
CA ALA A 165 3.01 -2.37 15.93
C ALA A 165 1.95 -1.38 15.44
N MET A 166 2.20 -0.71 14.30
CA MET A 166 1.23 0.20 13.70
C MET A 166 -0.04 -0.53 13.23
N ALA A 167 0.11 -1.70 12.60
CA ALA A 167 -1.04 -2.51 12.20
C ALA A 167 -1.93 -2.87 13.41
N THR A 168 -1.31 -3.24 14.54
CA THR A 168 -2.02 -3.50 15.80
C THR A 168 -2.66 -2.26 16.42
N LEU A 169 -1.98 -1.10 16.39
CA LEU A 169 -2.54 0.18 16.86
C LEU A 169 -3.78 0.57 16.07
N CYS A 170 -3.68 0.51 14.75
CA CYS A 170 -4.80 0.85 13.88
C CYS A 170 -5.97 -0.15 14.04
N ASP A 171 -5.71 -1.39 14.48
CA ASP A 171 -6.74 -2.41 14.75
C ASP A 171 -7.33 -2.29 16.15
N ALA A 172 -6.60 -1.70 17.09
CA ALA A 172 -7.01 -1.50 18.47
C ALA A 172 -7.91 -0.27 18.65
N TRP A 173 -7.69 0.79 17.87
CA TRP A 173 -8.37 2.07 18.04
C TRP A 173 -9.40 2.33 16.93
N ALA A 174 -10.68 2.39 17.30
CA ALA A 174 -11.82 2.50 16.37
C ALA A 174 -11.70 3.60 15.28
N PRO A 175 -11.20 4.82 15.56
CA PRO A 175 -11.01 5.85 14.53
C PRO A 175 -10.02 5.45 13.43
N LEU A 176 -9.03 4.61 13.74
CA LEU A 176 -8.01 4.12 12.80
C LEU A 176 -8.38 2.79 12.15
N MET A 177 -9.44 2.10 12.60
CA MET A 177 -9.85 0.80 12.03
C MET A 177 -10.17 0.90 10.53
N GLY A 178 -10.70 2.03 10.06
CA GLY A 178 -10.95 2.27 8.63
C GLY A 178 -9.74 2.74 7.82
N LYS A 179 -10.00 3.32 6.64
CA LYS A 179 -8.99 3.89 5.73
C LYS A 179 -8.06 4.95 6.33
N ARG A 180 -8.45 5.57 7.45
CA ARG A 180 -7.62 6.56 8.13
C ARG A 180 -6.32 5.95 8.65
N GLY A 181 -6.36 4.73 9.18
CA GLY A 181 -5.15 4.03 9.60
C GLY A 181 -4.25 3.71 8.41
N ASP A 182 -4.86 3.27 7.31
CA ASP A 182 -4.13 2.93 6.08
C ASP A 182 -3.45 4.17 5.46
N LEU A 183 -4.15 5.32 5.40
CA LEU A 183 -3.60 6.59 4.94
C LEU A 183 -2.55 7.17 5.90
N LEU A 184 -2.79 7.11 7.22
CA LEU A 184 -1.84 7.57 8.23
C LEU A 184 -0.51 6.80 8.10
N TYR A 185 -0.58 5.48 7.96
CA TYR A 185 0.63 4.68 7.78
C TYR A 185 1.35 5.01 6.48
N PHE A 186 0.62 5.19 5.37
CA PHE A 186 1.23 5.61 4.12
C PHE A 186 1.96 6.95 4.23
N VAL A 187 1.38 7.93 4.94
CA VAL A 187 2.04 9.22 5.21
C VAL A 187 3.29 9.02 6.07
N ILE A 188 3.24 8.19 7.10
CA ILE A 188 4.42 7.86 7.93
C ILE A 188 5.50 7.17 7.10
N TRP A 189 5.13 6.24 6.22
CA TRP A 189 6.05 5.55 5.33
C TRP A 189 6.72 6.53 4.34
N ILE A 190 5.96 7.45 3.73
CA ILE A 190 6.55 8.55 2.91
C ILE A 190 7.49 9.41 3.77
N ALA A 191 7.10 9.76 4.99
CA ALA A 191 7.94 10.55 5.88
C ALA A 191 9.26 9.84 6.22
N GLN A 192 9.25 8.51 6.32
CA GLN A 192 10.47 7.71 6.45
C GLN A 192 11.34 7.77 5.19
N LEU A 193 10.76 7.79 3.99
CA LEU A 193 11.53 7.98 2.75
C LEU A 193 12.18 9.35 2.64
N ALA A 194 11.53 10.39 3.18
CA ALA A 194 12.10 11.72 3.23
C ALA A 194 13.37 11.82 4.10
N THR A 195 13.64 10.81 4.93
CA THR A 195 14.88 10.77 5.72
C THR A 195 16.13 10.54 4.87
N LEU A 196 16.01 9.83 3.74
CA LEU A 196 17.12 9.51 2.86
C LEU A 196 17.83 10.78 2.33
N PRO A 197 17.15 11.71 1.63
CA PRO A 197 17.80 12.94 1.17
C PRO A 197 18.26 13.84 2.32
N ALA A 198 17.65 13.76 3.51
CA ALA A 198 18.07 14.52 4.68
C ALA A 198 19.39 14.00 5.30
N SER A 199 19.78 12.75 5.00
CA SER A 199 20.99 12.12 5.53
C SER A 199 22.22 12.26 4.64
N LEU A 200 22.03 12.47 3.32
CA LEU A 200 23.12 12.63 2.36
C LEU A 200 23.85 13.96 2.57
N GLY A 201 25.18 13.97 2.41
CA GLY A 201 26.03 15.15 2.61
C GLY A 201 26.41 15.40 4.08
N GLN A 202 25.97 14.54 5.00
CA GLN A 202 26.36 14.61 6.40
C GLN A 202 27.56 13.69 6.67
N HIS A 203 28.69 14.27 7.10
CA HIS A 203 29.91 13.52 7.40
C HIS A 203 29.77 12.58 8.61
N ARG A 204 28.71 12.71 9.41
CA ARG A 204 28.42 11.89 10.59
C ARG A 204 27.00 11.36 10.50
N ILE A 205 26.79 10.14 10.99
CA ILE A 205 25.45 9.55 11.11
C ILE A 205 24.68 10.35 12.17
N PRO A 206 23.61 11.07 11.79
CA PRO A 206 22.92 11.94 12.73
C PRO A 206 22.07 11.14 13.72
N SER A 207 21.91 11.67 14.94
CA SER A 207 21.19 10.97 16.02
C SER A 207 19.70 10.75 15.74
N TRP A 208 19.10 11.52 14.82
CA TRP A 208 17.70 11.34 14.44
C TRP A 208 17.46 10.06 13.64
N THR A 209 18.49 9.40 13.12
CA THR A 209 18.38 8.07 12.48
C THR A 209 17.84 6.99 13.41
N LEU A 210 17.83 7.24 14.73
CA LEU A 210 17.10 6.43 15.72
C LEU A 210 15.60 6.34 15.39
N LEU A 211 15.00 7.39 14.81
CA LEU A 211 13.60 7.44 14.39
C LEU A 211 13.36 6.81 13.02
N ASP A 212 14.41 6.56 12.24
CA ASP A 212 14.33 5.84 10.97
C ASP A 212 14.20 4.34 11.24
N THR A 213 12.97 3.87 11.48
CA THR A 213 12.74 2.44 11.68
C THR A 213 12.94 1.63 10.40
N SER A 214 12.87 2.24 9.21
CA SER A 214 13.09 1.58 7.92
C SER A 214 14.57 1.30 7.61
N GLY A 215 15.47 2.08 8.21
CA GLY A 215 16.92 2.02 7.99
C GLY A 215 17.37 2.63 6.66
N LEU A 216 16.46 3.21 5.87
CA LEU A 216 16.75 3.70 4.52
C LEU A 216 17.77 4.84 4.47
N ALA A 217 17.94 5.60 5.55
CA ALA A 217 18.97 6.64 5.65
C ALA A 217 20.35 6.08 6.06
N LEU A 218 20.38 4.93 6.73
CA LEU A 218 21.61 4.41 7.35
C LEU A 218 22.61 3.86 6.33
N LEU A 219 22.10 3.15 5.32
CA LEU A 219 22.93 2.50 4.32
C LEU A 219 23.66 3.51 3.41
N PRO A 220 22.96 4.47 2.79
CA PRO A 220 23.62 5.51 1.99
C PRO A 220 24.61 6.33 2.81
N SER A 221 24.27 6.74 4.04
CA SER A 221 25.20 7.51 4.88
C SER A 221 26.46 6.73 5.25
N ARG A 222 26.38 5.41 5.44
CA ARG A 222 27.56 4.57 5.66
C ARG A 222 28.39 4.40 4.39
N LEU A 223 27.75 4.24 3.23
CA LEU A 223 28.43 4.16 1.94
C LEU A 223 29.16 5.47 1.62
N GLU A 224 28.55 6.62 1.90
CA GLU A 224 29.18 7.94 1.75
C GLU A 224 30.41 8.08 2.66
N GLN A 225 30.35 7.58 3.90
CA GLN A 225 31.51 7.58 4.80
C GLN A 225 32.67 6.69 4.33
N ILE A 226 32.37 5.56 3.67
CA ILE A 226 33.40 4.62 3.19
C ILE A 226 34.01 5.12 1.88
N THR A 227 33.19 5.64 0.97
CA THR A 227 33.59 5.98 -0.40
C THR A 227 33.93 7.45 -0.59
N GLY A 228 33.46 8.33 0.31
CA GLY A 228 33.56 9.78 0.17
C GLY A 228 32.63 10.37 -0.90
N GLN A 229 31.74 9.57 -1.49
CA GLN A 229 30.84 10.01 -2.56
C GLN A 229 29.38 10.01 -2.11
N SER A 230 28.66 11.07 -2.48
CA SER A 230 27.24 11.25 -2.16
C SER A 230 26.30 10.77 -3.26
N ASN A 231 26.79 10.53 -4.48
CA ASN A 231 25.99 9.98 -5.57
C ASN A 231 25.89 8.46 -5.44
N ILE A 232 24.86 8.00 -4.73
CA ILE A 232 24.63 6.58 -4.46
C ILE A 232 23.29 6.17 -5.06
N GLU A 233 23.34 5.27 -6.02
CA GLU A 233 22.16 4.73 -6.69
C GLU A 233 21.98 3.27 -6.27
N ILE A 234 20.77 2.92 -5.82
CA ILE A 234 20.43 1.57 -5.36
C ILE A 234 19.20 1.08 -6.14
N GLY A 235 19.35 -0.05 -6.82
CA GLY A 235 18.28 -0.79 -7.49
C GLY A 235 18.37 -0.82 -9.01
N ALA A 236 19.03 0.16 -9.64
CA ALA A 236 19.36 0.20 -11.07
C ALA A 236 20.27 1.41 -11.34
N GLY A 237 21.52 1.33 -10.91
CA GLY A 237 22.49 2.41 -11.12
C GLY A 237 23.27 2.22 -12.40
N GLU A 238 23.33 3.25 -13.25
CA GLU A 238 24.19 3.24 -14.42
C GLU A 238 25.67 3.30 -13.99
N PHE A 239 26.56 2.59 -14.68
CA PHE A 239 27.98 2.61 -14.35
C PHE A 239 28.87 2.58 -15.60
N ASN A 240 30.08 3.10 -15.45
CA ASN A 240 31.10 3.03 -16.48
C ASN A 240 31.94 1.75 -16.32
N ALA A 241 31.82 0.83 -17.28
CA ALA A 241 32.55 -0.43 -17.28
C ALA A 241 34.09 -0.28 -17.33
N ALA A 242 34.62 0.90 -17.66
CA ALA A 242 36.05 1.18 -17.63
C ALA A 242 36.60 1.39 -16.20
N LEU A 243 35.75 1.68 -15.22
CA LEU A 243 36.17 1.90 -13.84
C LEU A 243 36.25 0.56 -13.06
N PRO A 244 37.24 0.41 -12.15
CA PRO A 244 37.32 -0.79 -11.32
C PRO A 244 36.13 -0.88 -10.36
N ALA A 245 35.64 -2.10 -10.13
CA ALA A 245 34.55 -2.34 -9.21
C ALA A 245 34.97 -2.03 -7.76
N LEU A 246 34.11 -1.33 -7.04
CA LEU A 246 34.30 -1.03 -5.62
C LEU A 246 33.94 -2.27 -4.79
N GLN A 247 34.77 -2.59 -3.80
CA GLN A 247 34.47 -3.65 -2.83
C GLN A 247 34.05 -3.03 -1.51
N LEU A 248 32.98 -3.55 -0.91
CA LEU A 248 32.55 -3.10 0.41
C LEU A 248 33.32 -3.86 1.50
N PRO A 249 33.67 -3.20 2.62
CA PRO A 249 34.31 -3.87 3.73
C PRO A 249 33.36 -4.92 4.35
N ALA A 250 33.92 -6.08 4.71
CA ALA A 250 33.18 -7.12 5.44
C ALA A 250 32.64 -6.60 6.79
N GLU A 251 33.41 -5.73 7.47
CA GLU A 251 32.98 -5.03 8.68
C GLU A 251 32.13 -3.79 8.35
N PHE A 252 30.92 -4.03 7.87
CA PHE A 252 30.00 -2.95 7.51
C PHE A 252 29.47 -2.19 8.75
N TRP A 253 29.17 -2.93 9.82
CA TRP A 253 28.46 -2.44 10.99
C TRP A 253 29.39 -1.90 12.08
N THR A 254 29.18 -0.65 12.49
CA THR A 254 29.85 -0.08 13.67
C THR A 254 28.99 -0.27 14.92
N ALA A 255 29.61 -0.26 16.11
CA ALA A 255 28.89 -0.35 17.38
C ALA A 255 27.82 0.75 17.55
N GLN A 256 28.11 1.95 17.04
CA GLN A 256 27.16 3.07 17.03
C GLN A 256 25.92 2.73 16.18
N MET A 257 26.09 2.20 14.97
CA MET A 257 24.98 1.82 14.08
C MET A 257 24.13 0.70 14.70
N VAL A 258 24.77 -0.32 15.29
CA VAL A 258 24.06 -1.40 15.99
C VAL A 258 23.24 -0.82 17.15
N GLY A 259 23.82 0.07 17.96
CA GLY A 259 23.11 0.76 19.03
C GLY A 259 21.91 1.57 18.52
N MET A 260 22.05 2.29 17.41
CA MET A 260 20.94 3.01 16.77
C MET A 260 19.85 2.06 16.27
N ARG A 261 20.21 0.91 15.68
CA ARG A 261 19.22 -0.08 15.22
C ARG A 261 18.47 -0.73 16.36
N LEU A 262 19.15 -1.10 17.44
CA LEU A 262 18.50 -1.61 18.65
C LEU A 262 17.59 -0.54 19.28
N GLY A 263 18.04 0.71 19.32
CA GLY A 263 17.22 1.84 19.76
C GLY A 263 15.97 2.03 18.89
N SER A 264 16.11 1.96 17.55
CA SER A 264 14.98 2.03 16.62
C SER A 264 14.01 0.85 16.80
N ALA A 265 14.52 -0.34 17.12
CA ALA A 265 13.70 -1.52 17.42
C ALA A 265 12.91 -1.32 18.72
N LEU A 266 13.49 -0.68 19.74
CA LEU A 266 12.77 -0.31 20.95
C LEU A 266 11.70 0.75 20.68
N LEU A 267 12.03 1.78 19.90
CA LEU A 267 11.06 2.81 19.48
C LEU A 267 9.93 2.24 18.63
N SER A 268 10.20 1.15 17.89
CA SER A 268 9.18 0.46 17.10
C SER A 268 8.03 -0.09 17.95
N LEU A 269 8.22 -0.25 19.26
CA LEU A 269 7.21 -0.69 20.22
C LEU A 269 6.28 0.44 20.68
N LEU A 270 6.60 1.72 20.44
CA LEU A 270 5.76 2.84 20.86
C LEU A 270 4.31 2.76 20.33
N PRO A 271 4.04 2.43 19.05
CA PRO A 271 2.67 2.25 18.59
C PRO A 271 1.95 1.10 19.30
N LEU A 272 2.68 0.04 19.68
CA LEU A 272 2.10 -1.08 20.43
C LEU A 272 1.71 -0.64 21.85
N LEU A 273 2.52 0.17 22.52
CA LEU A 273 2.18 0.75 23.82
C LEU A 273 0.91 1.61 23.72
N LEU A 274 0.81 2.46 22.70
CA LEU A 274 -0.41 3.22 22.43
C LEU A 274 -1.62 2.31 22.16
N ALA A 275 -1.41 1.20 21.44
CA ALA A 275 -2.46 0.22 21.17
C ALA A 275 -3.00 -0.39 22.48
N LEU A 276 -2.10 -0.74 23.41
CA LEU A 276 -2.46 -1.29 24.72
C LEU A 276 -3.32 -0.32 25.54
N LEU A 277 -2.99 0.98 25.51
CA LEU A 277 -3.72 2.03 26.23
C LEU A 277 -5.09 2.31 25.60
N LEU A 278 -5.20 2.24 24.27
CA LEU A 278 -6.40 2.59 23.51
C LEU A 278 -7.31 1.39 23.22
N PHE A 279 -6.95 0.18 23.65
CA PHE A 279 -7.71 -1.02 23.33
C PHE A 279 -8.90 -1.20 24.26
N HIS A 280 -10.10 -1.14 23.69
CA HIS A 280 -11.37 -1.16 24.42
C HIS A 280 -12.09 -2.51 24.38
N ARG A 281 -11.33 -3.61 24.25
CA ARG A 281 -11.79 -5.02 24.31
C ARG A 281 -13.18 -5.27 23.70
N PHE A 282 -13.33 -4.96 22.40
CA PHE A 282 -14.56 -5.18 21.62
C PHE A 282 -15.86 -4.73 22.31
N SER A 283 -15.79 -3.74 23.23
CA SER A 283 -16.95 -3.25 23.97
C SER A 283 -18.02 -2.75 22.99
N PRO A 284 -19.27 -3.23 23.09
CA PRO A 284 -20.35 -2.86 22.17
C PRO A 284 -20.72 -1.36 22.24
N ASP A 285 -20.33 -0.67 23.31
CA ASP A 285 -20.55 0.78 23.48
C ASP A 285 -19.57 1.62 22.65
N ARG A 286 -18.35 1.10 22.44
CA ARG A 286 -17.27 1.79 21.72
C ARG A 286 -17.05 1.24 20.31
N VAL A 287 -17.35 -0.05 20.09
CA VAL A 287 -17.14 -0.80 18.85
C VAL A 287 -18.49 -1.32 18.35
N ARG A 288 -19.30 -0.43 17.80
CA ARG A 288 -20.49 -0.83 17.04
C ARG A 288 -20.09 -1.07 15.57
N PRO A 289 -20.57 -2.13 14.91
CA PRO A 289 -20.55 -2.22 13.45
C PRO A 289 -21.47 -1.13 12.90
N GLN A 290 -20.96 0.11 12.81
CA GLN A 290 -21.70 1.25 12.29
C GLN A 290 -21.27 1.56 10.86
N PRO A 291 -22.21 2.05 10.02
CA PRO A 291 -21.96 2.27 8.60
C PRO A 291 -20.80 3.25 8.36
N PRO A 292 -20.03 3.07 7.27
CA PRO A 292 -18.96 3.98 6.89
C PRO A 292 -19.47 5.43 6.79
N GLY A 293 -18.73 6.37 7.38
CA GLY A 293 -19.03 7.82 7.31
C GLY A 293 -19.56 8.47 8.59
N ARG A 294 -19.97 7.71 9.63
CA ARG A 294 -20.69 8.29 10.78
C ARG A 294 -19.82 8.87 11.92
N ARG A 295 -18.50 8.65 11.93
CA ARG A 295 -17.57 9.25 12.92
C ARG A 295 -16.36 9.90 12.24
N LEU A 296 -16.45 11.19 11.92
CA LEU A 296 -15.26 12.05 11.98
C LEU A 296 -14.96 12.31 13.47
N SER A 297 -13.68 12.33 13.82
CA SER A 297 -13.23 12.67 15.18
C SER A 297 -13.74 14.06 15.57
N ALA A 298 -13.90 14.34 16.88
CA ALA A 298 -14.35 15.62 17.41
C ALA A 298 -13.74 16.87 16.72
N PRO A 299 -12.43 16.94 16.38
CA PRO A 299 -11.86 18.10 15.70
C PRO A 299 -12.24 18.27 14.22
N LEU A 300 -12.84 17.27 13.57
CA LEU A 300 -13.31 17.33 12.17
C LEU A 300 -14.85 17.32 12.07
N ALA A 301 -15.54 17.51 13.20
CA ALA A 301 -17.00 17.57 13.24
C ALA A 301 -17.53 18.83 12.51
N TRP A 302 -16.78 19.93 12.50
CA TRP A 302 -17.12 21.15 11.76
C TRP A 302 -17.18 20.90 10.24
N LEU A 303 -16.26 20.10 9.70
CA LEU A 303 -16.25 19.73 8.28
C LEU A 303 -17.50 18.89 7.91
N ARG A 304 -18.01 18.10 8.86
CA ARG A 304 -19.30 17.41 8.68
C ARG A 304 -20.46 18.37 8.62
N TRP A 305 -20.52 19.33 9.53
CA TRP A 305 -21.59 20.31 9.54
C TRP A 305 -21.66 21.06 8.20
N LEU A 306 -20.51 21.44 7.64
CA LEU A 306 -20.43 22.06 6.30
C LEU A 306 -20.88 21.13 5.16
N THR A 307 -20.61 19.83 5.26
CA THR A 307 -20.86 18.86 4.16
C THR A 307 -22.19 18.09 4.30
N GLN A 308 -22.86 18.16 5.45
CA GLN A 308 -24.19 17.59 5.69
C GLN A 308 -25.27 18.05 4.70
N PRO A 309 -25.43 19.35 4.40
CA PRO A 309 -26.44 19.79 3.44
C PRO A 309 -26.18 19.23 2.04
N LEU A 310 -24.92 19.07 1.65
CA LEU A 310 -24.54 18.43 0.38
C LEU A 310 -24.94 16.96 0.35
N GLY A 311 -24.71 16.22 1.43
CA GLY A 311 -25.16 14.83 1.56
C GLY A 311 -26.69 14.69 1.47
N ALA A 312 -27.44 15.61 2.07
CA ALA A 312 -28.90 15.64 1.96
C ALA A 312 -29.37 15.97 0.53
N ALA A 313 -28.70 16.91 -0.14
CA ALA A 313 -28.96 17.23 -1.55
C ALA A 313 -28.70 16.02 -2.47
N LEU A 314 -27.58 15.30 -2.27
CA LEU A 314 -27.28 14.06 -2.99
C LEU A 314 -28.34 12.98 -2.73
N GLY A 315 -28.85 12.89 -1.50
CA GLY A 315 -29.93 11.97 -1.15
C GLY A 315 -31.20 12.21 -1.98
N ARG A 316 -31.50 13.47 -2.35
CA ARG A 316 -32.63 13.80 -3.24
C ARG A 316 -32.42 13.28 -4.66
N LEU A 317 -31.17 13.15 -5.11
CA LEU A 317 -30.81 12.61 -6.43
C LEU A 317 -30.94 11.07 -6.51
N LEU A 318 -31.09 10.37 -5.38
CA LEU A 318 -31.36 8.93 -5.39
C LEU A 318 -32.74 8.60 -5.95
N LEU A 319 -33.74 9.47 -5.76
CA LEU A 319 -35.09 9.31 -6.32
C LEU A 319 -35.10 9.25 -7.85
N PRO A 320 -34.53 10.24 -8.58
CA PRO A 320 -34.45 10.15 -10.03
C PRO A 320 -33.55 9.00 -10.48
N ALA A 321 -32.46 8.69 -9.76
CA ALA A 321 -31.62 7.53 -10.08
C ALA A 321 -32.40 6.20 -9.99
N ALA A 322 -33.28 6.06 -9.00
CA ALA A 322 -34.15 4.88 -8.83
C ALA A 322 -35.24 4.78 -9.91
N ARG A 323 -35.68 5.91 -10.47
CA ARG A 323 -36.68 5.95 -11.55
C ARG A 323 -36.09 5.67 -12.93
N MET A 324 -34.78 5.84 -13.11
CA MET A 324 -34.10 5.52 -14.36
C MET A 324 -34.00 3.99 -14.54
N PRO A 325 -34.62 3.41 -15.58
CA PRO A 325 -34.55 1.98 -15.83
C PRO A 325 -33.13 1.58 -16.25
N GLY A 326 -32.77 0.31 -16.03
CA GLY A 326 -31.56 -0.25 -16.58
C GLY A 326 -30.31 -0.08 -15.71
N LEU A 327 -29.14 -0.11 -16.35
CA LEU A 327 -27.83 -0.05 -15.69
C LEU A 327 -27.48 1.36 -15.25
N GLY A 328 -27.87 2.38 -16.04
CA GLY A 328 -27.52 3.77 -15.78
C GLY A 328 -28.01 4.27 -14.42
N GLY A 329 -29.27 4.02 -14.08
CA GLY A 329 -29.83 4.37 -12.77
C GLY A 329 -29.10 3.68 -11.61
N GLN A 330 -28.69 2.42 -11.79
CA GLN A 330 -27.94 1.65 -10.79
C GLN A 330 -26.50 2.18 -10.61
N VAL A 331 -25.83 2.54 -11.70
CA VAL A 331 -24.50 3.15 -11.69
C VAL A 331 -24.54 4.51 -10.97
N LEU A 332 -25.53 5.34 -11.31
CA LEU A 332 -25.72 6.63 -10.68
C LEU A 332 -26.02 6.48 -9.18
N ALA A 333 -26.87 5.51 -8.80
CA ALA A 333 -27.15 5.21 -7.40
C ALA A 333 -25.88 4.79 -6.64
N ASP A 334 -25.04 3.91 -7.21
CA ASP A 334 -23.80 3.48 -6.57
C ASP A 334 -22.78 4.62 -6.43
N ALA A 335 -22.67 5.50 -7.43
CA ALA A 335 -21.84 6.70 -7.39
C ALA A 335 -22.33 7.67 -6.30
N LEU A 336 -23.65 7.94 -6.25
CA LEU A 336 -24.27 8.82 -5.25
C LEU A 336 -24.09 8.26 -3.82
N LEU A 337 -24.34 6.96 -3.62
CA LEU A 337 -24.11 6.31 -2.32
C LEU A 337 -22.65 6.43 -1.86
N THR A 338 -21.71 6.42 -2.79
CA THR A 338 -20.27 6.56 -2.49
C THR A 338 -19.93 7.99 -2.06
N LEU A 339 -20.46 8.99 -2.77
CA LEU A 339 -20.33 10.40 -2.39
C LEU A 339 -21.01 10.68 -1.04
N MET A 340 -22.16 10.07 -0.76
CA MET A 340 -22.86 10.18 0.52
C MET A 340 -22.10 9.51 1.67
N ALA A 341 -21.40 8.39 1.43
CA ALA A 341 -20.56 7.74 2.43
C ALA A 341 -19.31 8.57 2.75
N HIS A 342 -18.81 9.35 1.78
CA HIS A 342 -17.63 10.20 1.90
C HIS A 342 -17.92 11.65 1.48
N PRO A 343 -18.72 12.41 2.27
CA PRO A 343 -19.25 13.70 1.86
C PRO A 343 -18.17 14.79 1.66
N VAL A 344 -16.98 14.61 2.24
CA VAL A 344 -15.81 15.48 2.04
C VAL A 344 -15.31 15.46 0.59
N THR A 345 -15.62 14.42 -0.17
CA THR A 345 -15.18 14.33 -1.57
C THR A 345 -16.00 15.17 -2.53
N VAL A 346 -17.19 15.63 -2.12
CA VAL A 346 -18.03 16.53 -2.91
C VAL A 346 -17.36 17.91 -3.08
N PRO A 347 -16.98 18.63 -1.99
CA PRO A 347 -16.29 19.91 -2.15
C PRO A 347 -14.91 19.77 -2.79
N LEU A 348 -14.19 18.67 -2.53
CA LEU A 348 -12.91 18.39 -3.21
C LEU A 348 -13.08 18.18 -4.71
N GLY A 349 -14.11 17.43 -5.12
CA GLY A 349 -14.46 17.25 -6.53
C GLY A 349 -14.90 18.56 -7.19
N ALA A 350 -15.69 19.38 -6.49
CA ALA A 350 -16.08 20.71 -6.99
C ALA A 350 -14.85 21.63 -7.15
N LEU A 351 -13.94 21.64 -6.17
CA LEU A 351 -12.69 22.39 -6.25
C LEU A 351 -11.82 21.90 -7.42
N ALA A 352 -11.70 20.58 -7.59
CA ALA A 352 -11.00 19.99 -8.72
C ALA A 352 -11.61 20.42 -10.07
N ILE A 353 -12.94 20.49 -10.15
CA ILE A 353 -13.62 20.94 -11.37
C ILE A 353 -13.33 22.41 -11.65
N VAL A 354 -13.40 23.27 -10.63
CA VAL A 354 -13.12 24.72 -10.76
C VAL A 354 -11.66 24.95 -11.15
N LEU A 355 -10.71 24.36 -10.43
CA LEU A 355 -9.28 24.50 -10.71
C LEU A 355 -8.90 23.89 -12.06
N GLY A 356 -9.52 22.77 -12.47
CA GLY A 356 -9.25 22.18 -13.78
C GLY A 356 -9.81 23.03 -14.92
N SER A 357 -10.94 23.70 -14.72
CA SER A 357 -11.58 24.55 -15.73
C SER A 357 -10.85 25.89 -15.91
N PHE A 358 -10.47 26.53 -14.80
CA PHE A 358 -9.96 27.91 -14.81
C PHE A 358 -8.47 28.05 -14.47
N GLY A 359 -7.82 26.98 -13.99
CA GLY A 359 -6.42 27.01 -13.58
C GLY A 359 -5.46 27.10 -14.76
N ASP A 360 -4.20 27.42 -14.46
CA ASP A 360 -3.13 27.45 -15.45
C ASP A 360 -2.87 26.04 -16.02
N ALA A 361 -2.59 25.97 -17.33
CA ALA A 361 -2.33 24.72 -18.04
C ALA A 361 -1.11 23.98 -17.46
N ALA A 362 -0.10 24.72 -16.98
CA ALA A 362 1.10 24.16 -16.37
C ALA A 362 0.83 23.39 -15.06
N GLN A 363 -0.26 23.71 -14.36
CA GLN A 363 -0.62 23.09 -13.07
C GLN A 363 -1.56 21.89 -13.22
N LEU A 364 -2.06 21.62 -14.43
CA LEU A 364 -2.98 20.52 -14.70
C LEU A 364 -2.45 19.14 -14.29
N PRO A 365 -1.17 18.77 -14.54
CA PRO A 365 -0.65 17.47 -14.11
C PRO A 365 -0.65 17.29 -12.58
N ALA A 366 -0.24 18.32 -11.85
CA ALA A 366 -0.22 18.29 -10.39
C ALA A 366 -1.64 18.19 -9.80
N LEU A 367 -2.59 18.95 -10.37
CA LEU A 367 -4.00 18.85 -10.02
C LEU A 367 -4.55 17.44 -10.30
N LEU A 368 -4.21 16.86 -11.46
CA LEU A 368 -4.63 15.52 -11.83
C LEU A 368 -4.09 14.46 -10.88
N GLY A 369 -2.82 14.56 -10.46
CA GLY A 369 -2.25 13.68 -9.44
C GLY A 369 -3.05 13.70 -8.14
N ALA A 370 -3.45 14.89 -7.68
CA ALA A 370 -4.31 15.03 -6.51
C ALA A 370 -5.72 14.43 -6.73
N ILE A 371 -6.32 14.67 -7.89
CA ILE A 371 -7.62 14.09 -8.28
C ILE A 371 -7.56 12.57 -8.26
N VAL A 372 -6.55 11.98 -8.90
CA VAL A 372 -6.36 10.52 -9.01
C VAL A 372 -6.16 9.91 -7.63
N LEU A 373 -5.39 10.53 -6.74
CA LEU A 373 -5.20 10.05 -5.35
C LEU A 373 -6.52 10.02 -4.58
N VAL A 374 -7.32 11.10 -4.62
CA VAL A 374 -8.61 11.17 -3.94
C VAL A 374 -9.59 10.15 -4.53
N TRP A 375 -9.63 10.04 -5.86
CA TRP A 375 -10.47 9.10 -6.59
C TRP A 375 -10.08 7.64 -6.30
N GLY A 376 -8.79 7.29 -6.36
CA GLY A 376 -8.30 5.95 -6.06
C GLY A 376 -8.62 5.53 -4.63
N LEU A 377 -8.51 6.45 -3.67
CA LEU A 377 -8.95 6.21 -2.30
C LEU A 377 -10.45 5.97 -2.21
N LEU A 378 -11.29 6.65 -3.00
CA LEU A 378 -12.74 6.41 -3.01
C LEU A 378 -13.10 5.03 -3.58
N ILE A 379 -12.63 4.72 -4.78
CA ILE A 379 -13.04 3.52 -5.51
C ILE A 379 -12.56 2.22 -4.84
N SER A 380 -11.51 2.28 -4.01
CA SER A 380 -10.97 1.11 -3.32
C SER A 380 -11.98 0.38 -2.42
N ASP A 381 -13.02 1.05 -1.91
CA ASP A 381 -14.07 0.38 -1.11
C ASP A 381 -15.32 0.03 -1.91
N LEU A 382 -15.48 0.59 -3.11
CA LEU A 382 -16.74 0.54 -3.85
C LEU A 382 -17.22 -0.90 -4.10
N SER A 383 -16.28 -1.75 -4.51
CA SER A 383 -16.51 -3.16 -4.83
C SER A 383 -16.79 -4.02 -3.59
N VAL A 384 -16.19 -3.64 -2.46
CA VAL A 384 -16.24 -4.42 -1.21
C VAL A 384 -17.37 -3.96 -0.30
N ARG A 385 -17.90 -2.75 -0.49
CA ARG A 385 -18.89 -2.09 0.36
C ARG A 385 -20.05 -3.00 0.74
N ASP A 386 -20.73 -3.61 -0.23
CA ASP A 386 -21.90 -4.42 0.11
C ASP A 386 -21.52 -5.78 0.73
N HIS A 387 -20.31 -6.28 0.50
CA HIS A 387 -19.79 -7.44 1.25
C HIS A 387 -19.51 -7.07 2.71
N GLN A 388 -18.85 -5.92 2.95
CA GLN A 388 -18.58 -5.43 4.30
C GLN A 388 -19.86 -5.10 5.07
N ALA A 389 -20.91 -4.69 4.38
CA ALA A 389 -22.23 -4.41 4.95
C ALA A 389 -23.12 -5.66 5.10
N GLY A 390 -22.66 -6.86 4.69
CA GLY A 390 -23.47 -8.08 4.71
C GLY A 390 -24.63 -8.10 3.69
N MET A 391 -24.67 -7.14 2.77
CA MET A 391 -25.73 -6.97 1.77
C MET A 391 -25.41 -7.65 0.42
N ALA A 392 -24.25 -8.29 0.30
CA ALA A 392 -23.82 -8.91 -0.96
C ALA A 392 -24.77 -10.00 -1.48
N ALA A 393 -25.30 -10.85 -0.59
CA ALA A 393 -26.24 -11.90 -0.93
C ALA A 393 -27.60 -11.33 -1.37
N ILE A 394 -28.11 -10.34 -0.64
CA ILE A 394 -29.34 -9.63 -0.99
C ILE A 394 -29.20 -8.97 -2.36
N GLY A 395 -28.09 -8.28 -2.61
CA GLY A 395 -27.81 -7.66 -3.90
C GLY A 395 -27.65 -8.66 -5.05
N ALA A 396 -27.23 -9.89 -4.77
CA ALA A 396 -27.13 -10.96 -5.76
C ALA A 396 -28.47 -11.62 -6.10
N ALA A 397 -29.47 -11.51 -5.22
CA ALA A 397 -30.83 -12.03 -5.44
C ALA A 397 -31.72 -11.11 -6.29
N VAL A 398 -31.29 -9.86 -6.52
CA VAL A 398 -32.02 -8.86 -7.32
C VAL A 398 -31.86 -9.14 -8.84
N PRO A 399 -32.85 -8.80 -9.69
CA PRO A 399 -32.75 -8.96 -11.14
C PRO A 399 -31.44 -8.45 -11.76
N GLY A 400 -30.76 -9.32 -12.51
CA GLY A 400 -29.41 -9.11 -13.07
C GLY A 400 -28.27 -9.68 -12.23
N GLY A 401 -28.56 -10.06 -10.98
CA GLY A 401 -27.70 -10.87 -10.12
C GLY A 401 -26.31 -10.29 -9.86
N ALA A 402 -25.39 -11.20 -9.53
CA ALA A 402 -24.02 -10.86 -9.16
C ALA A 402 -23.21 -10.23 -10.31
N GLY A 403 -23.46 -10.63 -11.56
CA GLY A 403 -22.77 -10.09 -12.73
C GLY A 403 -23.12 -8.63 -13.02
N ARG A 404 -24.41 -8.27 -12.95
CA ARG A 404 -24.85 -6.88 -13.12
C ARG A 404 -24.34 -5.98 -12.00
N ARG A 405 -24.28 -6.50 -10.78
CA ARG A 405 -23.70 -5.81 -9.62
C ARG A 405 -22.22 -5.48 -9.83
N TYR A 406 -21.44 -6.42 -10.37
CA TYR A 406 -20.03 -6.19 -10.71
C TYR A 406 -19.88 -5.04 -11.71
N LEU A 407 -20.67 -5.08 -12.80
CA LEU A 407 -20.60 -4.06 -13.85
C LEU A 407 -20.99 -2.67 -13.36
N ARG A 408 -22.07 -2.55 -12.56
CA ARG A 408 -22.48 -1.24 -12.05
C ARG A 408 -21.44 -0.62 -11.11
N GLN A 409 -20.75 -1.43 -10.29
CA GLN A 409 -19.73 -0.95 -9.36
C GLN A 409 -18.49 -0.48 -10.13
N TRP A 410 -18.06 -1.22 -11.16
CA TRP A 410 -16.98 -0.77 -12.04
C TRP A 410 -17.31 0.55 -12.73
N LEU A 411 -18.48 0.62 -13.38
CA LEU A 411 -18.93 1.82 -14.09
C LEU A 411 -19.15 3.01 -13.15
N ALA A 412 -19.57 2.79 -11.90
CA ALA A 412 -19.69 3.86 -10.92
C ALA A 412 -18.31 4.41 -10.52
N GLY A 413 -17.30 3.54 -10.38
CA GLY A 413 -15.92 3.97 -10.16
C GLY A 413 -15.37 4.79 -11.32
N LEU A 414 -15.62 4.34 -12.56
CA LEU A 414 -15.24 5.06 -13.77
C LEU A 414 -15.96 6.41 -13.90
N LEU A 415 -17.27 6.44 -13.64
CA LEU A 415 -18.08 7.66 -13.67
C LEU A 415 -17.56 8.72 -12.70
N LEU A 416 -17.21 8.33 -11.48
CA LEU A 416 -16.63 9.25 -10.49
C LEU A 416 -15.27 9.80 -10.96
N GLY A 417 -14.46 8.96 -11.60
CA GLY A 417 -13.16 9.36 -12.16
C GLY A 417 -13.32 10.36 -13.29
N LEU A 418 -14.21 10.07 -14.24
CA LEU A 418 -14.56 10.99 -15.32
C LEU A 418 -15.15 12.30 -14.80
N LEU A 419 -16.01 12.26 -13.78
CA LEU A 419 -16.61 13.46 -13.20
C LEU A 419 -15.55 14.40 -12.61
N PHE A 420 -14.58 13.87 -11.86
CA PHE A 420 -13.54 14.69 -11.24
C PHE A 420 -12.46 15.12 -12.21
N ALA A 421 -12.11 14.28 -13.19
CA ALA A 421 -11.07 14.55 -14.17
C ALA A 421 -11.59 15.25 -15.44
N ALA A 422 -12.90 15.42 -15.62
CA ALA A 422 -13.51 15.93 -16.85
C ALA A 422 -12.90 17.25 -17.35
N PRO A 423 -12.68 18.28 -16.51
CA PRO A 423 -12.10 19.53 -17.01
C PRO A 423 -10.66 19.39 -17.49
N VAL A 424 -9.85 18.57 -16.79
CA VAL A 424 -8.48 18.27 -17.21
C VAL A 424 -8.50 17.49 -18.53
N LEU A 425 -9.36 16.47 -18.62
CA LEU A 425 -9.52 15.65 -19.80
C LEU A 425 -9.91 16.48 -21.03
N LEU A 426 -10.93 17.34 -20.91
CA LEU A 426 -11.40 18.17 -22.02
C LEU A 426 -10.33 19.16 -22.50
N ARG A 427 -9.55 19.74 -21.58
CA ARG A 427 -8.44 20.63 -21.95
C ARG A 427 -7.30 19.86 -22.59
N TRP A 428 -6.94 18.69 -22.07
CA TRP A 428 -5.90 17.85 -22.66
C TRP A 428 -6.30 17.25 -24.00
N LEU A 429 -7.59 17.04 -24.28
CA LEU A 429 -8.03 16.65 -25.63
C LEU A 429 -7.56 17.66 -26.70
N VAL A 430 -7.47 18.94 -26.35
CA VAL A 430 -7.00 20.02 -27.23
C VAL A 430 -5.49 20.23 -27.11
N LEU A 431 -4.95 20.29 -25.89
CA LEU A 431 -3.57 20.67 -25.62
C LEU A 431 -2.56 19.52 -25.72
N ALA A 432 -2.96 18.30 -25.35
CA ALA A 432 -2.11 17.13 -25.20
C ALA A 432 -2.90 15.83 -25.41
N PRO A 433 -3.30 15.50 -26.66
CA PRO A 433 -4.25 14.42 -26.94
C PRO A 433 -3.74 13.04 -26.48
N GLN A 434 -2.42 12.82 -26.50
CA GLN A 434 -1.81 11.59 -25.98
C GLN A 434 -2.01 11.44 -24.47
N ALA A 435 -1.82 12.51 -23.70
CA ALA A 435 -2.07 12.52 -22.25
C ALA A 435 -3.57 12.32 -21.94
N ALA A 436 -4.46 12.87 -22.76
CA ALA A 436 -5.90 12.63 -22.63
C ALA A 436 -6.28 11.15 -22.85
N MET A 437 -5.67 10.50 -23.85
CA MET A 437 -5.86 9.06 -24.08
C MET A 437 -5.30 8.22 -22.93
N ALA A 438 -4.11 8.57 -22.42
CA ALA A 438 -3.53 7.93 -21.25
C ALA A 438 -4.42 8.07 -20.02
N LEU A 439 -4.98 9.26 -19.77
CA LEU A 439 -5.94 9.51 -18.69
C LEU A 439 -7.17 8.61 -18.82
N LEU A 440 -7.78 8.52 -20.00
CA LEU A 440 -8.94 7.64 -20.22
C LEU A 440 -8.60 6.17 -19.99
N ALA A 441 -7.49 5.69 -20.58
CA ALA A 441 -7.03 4.32 -20.40
C ALA A 441 -6.74 4.00 -18.93
N GLY A 442 -6.05 4.90 -18.22
CA GLY A 442 -5.73 4.79 -16.81
C GLY A 442 -6.97 4.75 -15.91
N LEU A 443 -7.97 5.59 -16.17
CA LEU A 443 -9.25 5.57 -15.42
C LEU A 443 -9.99 4.25 -15.60
N VAL A 444 -10.05 3.74 -16.84
CA VAL A 444 -10.66 2.43 -17.14
C VAL A 444 -9.90 1.31 -16.43
N ALA A 445 -8.57 1.31 -16.52
CA ALA A 445 -7.72 0.27 -15.96
C ALA A 445 -7.72 0.25 -14.43
N LEU A 446 -7.50 1.40 -13.78
CA LEU A 446 -7.45 1.49 -12.32
C LEU A 446 -8.83 1.21 -11.70
N SER A 447 -9.93 1.66 -12.31
CA SER A 447 -11.28 1.30 -11.83
C SER A 447 -11.60 -0.19 -11.97
N ALA A 448 -11.18 -0.81 -13.08
CA ALA A 448 -11.35 -2.24 -13.30
C ALA A 448 -10.52 -3.05 -12.30
N LEU A 449 -9.26 -2.67 -12.08
CA LEU A 449 -8.38 -3.30 -11.09
C LEU A 449 -8.93 -3.16 -9.67
N ALA A 450 -9.40 -1.97 -9.27
CA ALA A 450 -10.02 -1.77 -7.96
C ALA A 450 -11.25 -2.67 -7.76
N ASN A 451 -12.06 -2.82 -8.80
CA ASN A 451 -13.25 -3.67 -8.74
C ASN A 451 -12.90 -5.16 -8.71
N ALA A 452 -12.00 -5.61 -9.59
CA ALA A 452 -11.56 -7.01 -9.67
C ALA A 452 -10.84 -7.46 -8.40
N LEU A 453 -9.83 -6.71 -7.94
CA LEU A 453 -9.09 -7.05 -6.73
C LEU A 453 -9.99 -7.02 -5.50
N GLY A 454 -10.86 -6.02 -5.37
CA GLY A 454 -11.77 -5.93 -4.24
C GLY A 454 -12.80 -7.06 -4.20
N THR A 455 -13.31 -7.51 -5.35
CA THR A 455 -14.27 -8.63 -5.41
C THR A 455 -13.61 -9.99 -5.17
N ILE A 456 -12.42 -10.23 -5.73
CA ILE A 456 -11.67 -11.48 -5.54
C ILE A 456 -11.20 -11.62 -4.09
N THR A 457 -10.59 -10.56 -3.55
CA THR A 457 -9.96 -10.62 -2.22
C THR A 457 -10.89 -10.26 -1.07
N ARG A 458 -12.08 -9.71 -1.37
CA ARG A 458 -13.06 -9.21 -0.38
C ARG A 458 -12.48 -8.13 0.54
N THR A 459 -11.45 -7.41 0.07
CA THR A 459 -10.82 -6.29 0.77
C THR A 459 -10.39 -5.20 -0.20
N GLY A 460 -10.58 -3.93 0.17
CA GLY A 460 -10.15 -2.79 -0.65
C GLY A 460 -8.63 -2.59 -0.65
N ARG A 461 -7.93 -3.22 0.30
CA ARG A 461 -6.50 -3.02 0.54
C ARG A 461 -5.61 -3.60 -0.55
N CYS A 462 -6.06 -4.68 -1.21
CA CYS A 462 -5.30 -5.29 -2.31
C CYS A 462 -5.17 -4.36 -3.52
N PHE A 463 -6.09 -3.43 -3.72
CA PHE A 463 -5.92 -2.33 -4.67
C PHE A 463 -5.21 -1.14 -4.03
N LEU A 464 -5.64 -0.73 -2.82
CA LEU A 464 -5.16 0.50 -2.18
C LEU A 464 -3.64 0.53 -2.00
N ALA A 465 -3.02 -0.57 -1.54
CA ALA A 465 -1.60 -0.59 -1.26
C ALA A 465 -0.73 -0.49 -2.54
N PRO A 466 -0.95 -1.32 -3.59
CA PRO A 466 -0.28 -1.12 -4.88
C PRO A 466 -0.60 0.22 -5.54
N PHE A 467 -1.83 0.72 -5.40
CA PHE A 467 -2.21 2.03 -5.95
C PHE A 467 -1.41 3.17 -5.31
N LEU A 468 -1.32 3.20 -3.98
CA LEU A 468 -0.55 4.23 -3.26
C LEU A 468 0.95 4.12 -3.55
N PHE A 469 1.48 2.89 -3.58
CA PHE A 469 2.87 2.65 -3.98
C PHE A 469 3.15 3.10 -5.41
N GLY A 470 2.29 2.72 -6.36
CA GLY A 470 2.41 3.10 -7.77
C GLY A 470 2.29 4.61 -7.97
N ALA A 471 1.42 5.29 -7.22
CA ALA A 471 1.33 6.75 -7.25
C ALA A 471 2.61 7.42 -6.75
N TYR A 472 3.23 6.89 -5.67
CA TYR A 472 4.54 7.35 -5.23
C TYR A 472 5.61 7.11 -6.29
N VAL A 473 5.72 5.90 -6.83
CA VAL A 473 6.73 5.55 -7.85
C VAL A 473 6.57 6.41 -9.10
N SER A 474 5.35 6.61 -9.59
CA SER A 474 5.03 7.47 -10.74
C SER A 474 5.41 8.94 -10.48
N SER A 475 5.34 9.42 -9.24
CA SER A 475 5.78 10.78 -8.89
C SER A 475 7.30 10.97 -8.93
N GLN A 476 8.06 9.91 -8.63
CA GLN A 476 9.51 9.92 -8.57
C GLN A 476 10.15 9.60 -9.94
N VAL A 477 9.62 8.58 -10.62
CA VAL A 477 10.12 8.10 -11.91
C VAL A 477 9.25 8.69 -13.03
N ARG A 478 9.68 9.84 -13.55
CA ARG A 478 8.90 10.62 -14.52
C ARG A 478 9.13 10.23 -15.98
N THR A 479 10.23 9.57 -16.28
CA THR A 479 10.69 9.30 -17.65
C THR A 479 10.14 7.99 -18.24
N VAL A 480 9.67 7.08 -17.39
CA VAL A 480 9.27 5.73 -17.81
C VAL A 480 7.80 5.70 -18.23
N ALA A 481 7.57 5.49 -19.53
CA ALA A 481 6.23 5.47 -20.15
C ALA A 481 5.24 4.48 -19.50
N TRP A 482 5.73 3.34 -18.99
CA TRP A 482 4.93 2.30 -18.35
C TRP A 482 4.43 2.69 -16.94
N LEU A 483 5.13 3.61 -16.28
CA LEU A 483 4.76 4.12 -14.95
C LEU A 483 3.85 5.35 -15.03
N ASP A 484 3.74 5.97 -16.22
CA ASP A 484 2.85 7.10 -16.47
C ASP A 484 1.42 6.65 -16.86
N VAL A 485 0.78 5.90 -15.97
CA VAL A 485 -0.53 5.25 -16.20
C VAL A 485 -1.64 6.23 -16.59
N VAL A 486 -1.59 7.46 -16.07
CA VAL A 486 -2.65 8.48 -16.23
C VAL A 486 -2.17 9.68 -17.08
N GLY A 487 -0.92 9.66 -17.57
CA GLY A 487 -0.36 10.72 -18.41
C GLY A 487 0.04 11.98 -17.64
N ILE A 488 0.33 11.88 -16.33
CA ILE A 488 0.74 13.01 -15.49
C ILE A 488 2.13 13.51 -15.90
N ASN A 489 3.04 12.60 -16.27
CA ASN A 489 4.42 12.96 -16.57
C ASN A 489 4.64 13.32 -18.05
N GLY A 490 3.67 13.02 -18.92
CA GLY A 490 3.79 13.20 -20.36
C GLY A 490 4.72 12.19 -21.04
N ALA A 491 5.10 11.12 -20.34
CA ALA A 491 5.98 10.07 -20.84
C ALA A 491 5.20 8.92 -21.50
N ALA A 492 3.87 8.86 -21.33
CA ALA A 492 3.03 7.82 -21.88
C ALA A 492 3.11 7.74 -23.41
N ASN A 493 3.30 6.53 -23.94
CA ASN A 493 3.37 6.25 -25.37
C ASN A 493 2.20 5.33 -25.80
N ALA A 494 2.00 5.17 -27.12
CA ALA A 494 0.87 4.37 -27.62
C ALA A 494 0.89 2.92 -27.08
N SER A 495 2.08 2.31 -26.96
CA SER A 495 2.21 0.97 -26.39
C SER A 495 1.83 0.89 -24.91
N SER A 496 2.21 1.87 -24.09
CA SER A 496 1.88 1.88 -22.66
C SER A 496 0.39 2.13 -22.46
N ILE A 497 -0.21 3.01 -23.26
CA ILE A 497 -1.66 3.30 -23.23
C ILE A 497 -2.47 2.04 -23.59
N VAL A 498 -2.14 1.38 -24.70
CA VAL A 498 -2.84 0.16 -25.15
C VAL A 498 -2.66 -0.96 -24.12
N SER A 499 -1.45 -1.14 -23.61
CA SER A 499 -1.18 -2.18 -22.61
C SER A 499 -1.93 -1.92 -21.30
N CYS A 500 -1.98 -0.67 -20.85
CA CYS A 500 -2.74 -0.27 -19.68
C CYS A 500 -4.24 -0.57 -19.86
N LEU A 501 -4.80 -0.20 -21.02
CA LEU A 501 -6.19 -0.48 -21.36
C LEU A 501 -6.47 -1.99 -21.39
N LEU A 502 -5.58 -2.79 -22.01
CA LEU A 502 -5.69 -4.24 -22.07
C LEU A 502 -5.68 -4.87 -20.67
N VAL A 503 -4.75 -4.45 -19.79
CA VAL A 503 -4.72 -4.90 -18.39
C VAL A 503 -6.04 -4.58 -17.69
N GLY A 504 -6.59 -3.38 -17.91
CA GLY A 504 -7.90 -2.97 -17.42
C GLY A 504 -9.04 -3.87 -17.88
N LEU A 505 -9.13 -4.11 -19.17
CA LEU A 505 -10.18 -4.94 -19.77
C LEU A 505 -10.09 -6.41 -19.31
N VAL A 506 -8.87 -6.95 -19.23
CA VAL A 506 -8.62 -8.30 -18.69
C VAL A 506 -9.04 -8.37 -17.23
N ALA A 507 -8.70 -7.37 -16.39
CA ALA A 507 -9.13 -7.32 -15.01
C ALA A 507 -10.66 -7.25 -14.88
N ALA A 508 -11.32 -6.42 -15.69
CA ALA A 508 -12.78 -6.31 -15.73
C ALA A 508 -13.44 -7.65 -16.12
N ALA A 509 -12.92 -8.31 -17.17
CA ALA A 509 -13.42 -9.60 -17.62
C ALA A 509 -13.21 -10.71 -16.57
N ALA A 510 -12.00 -10.79 -16.00
CA ALA A 510 -11.66 -11.77 -14.98
C ALA A 510 -12.53 -11.62 -13.73
N GLY A 511 -12.70 -10.39 -13.23
CA GLY A 511 -13.56 -10.12 -12.08
C GLY A 511 -15.04 -10.43 -12.36
N HIS A 512 -15.53 -10.12 -13.56
CA HIS A 512 -16.90 -10.44 -13.95
C HIS A 512 -17.13 -11.97 -14.05
N VAL A 513 -16.19 -12.72 -14.63
CA VAL A 513 -16.25 -14.19 -14.69
C VAL A 513 -16.20 -14.80 -13.28
N TRP A 514 -15.30 -14.32 -12.43
CA TRP A 514 -15.19 -14.74 -11.03
C TRP A 514 -16.51 -14.56 -10.29
N GLN A 515 -17.13 -13.37 -10.42
CA GLN A 515 -18.37 -13.03 -9.74
C GLN A 515 -19.55 -13.91 -10.20
N ARG A 516 -19.59 -14.31 -11.48
CA ARG A 516 -20.62 -15.24 -12.00
C ARG A 516 -20.44 -16.68 -11.50
N ARG A 517 -19.20 -17.14 -11.34
CA ARG A 517 -18.92 -18.49 -10.80
C ARG A 517 -19.26 -18.57 -9.31
N GLY A 518 -19.00 -17.51 -8.55
CA GLY A 518 -19.31 -17.45 -7.11
C GLY A 518 -20.81 -17.54 -6.76
N SER A 519 -21.71 -17.24 -7.70
CA SER A 519 -23.17 -17.42 -7.52
C SER A 519 -23.67 -18.85 -7.74
N GLY A 520 -22.80 -19.80 -8.12
CA GLY A 520 -23.17 -21.19 -8.39
C GLY A 520 -23.06 -22.16 -7.21
N HIS A 521 -22.52 -21.73 -6.06
CA HIS A 521 -22.55 -22.53 -4.84
C HIS A 521 -23.67 -22.05 -3.93
N PRO A 522 -24.82 -22.75 -3.89
CA PRO A 522 -25.77 -22.57 -2.80
C PRO A 522 -25.08 -23.04 -1.51
N PHE A 523 -25.00 -22.14 -0.52
CA PHE A 523 -25.01 -22.57 0.87
C PHE A 523 -26.45 -22.51 1.35
#